data_AF-A0A7W1QZN2-F1
#
_entry.id   AF-A0A7W1QZN2-F1
#
_cell.length_a   1.000
_cell.length_b   1.000
_cell.length_c   1.000
_cell.angle_alpha   90.00
_cell.angle_beta   90.00
_cell.angle_gamma   90.00
#
_symmetry.space_group_name_H-M   'P 1'
#
loop_
_entity.id
_entity.type
_entity.pdbx_description
1 polymer ?
#
loop_
_entity_poly.entity_id
_entity_poly.type
_entity_poly.pdbx_seq_one_letter_code
_entity_poly.pdbx_strand_id
1 'polypeptide(L)'
;SFFRSDHFPFAKVGIPAISVRNGTDYIGQPKDFAQKTFDEFNKNHYHQPSDEFRSDWRFDGLVQMVEVSFAIGLKVADAPMMLRYNSTDEFSKAQPNRK
;
A
#
# COMPACT_ATOMS: atom_id res chain seq x y z
N SER A 1 3.46 -2.94 -7.97
CA SER A 1 4.35 -1.82 -8.36
C SER A 1 4.80 -1.08 -7.11
N PHE A 2 6.08 -1.20 -6.75
CA PHE A 2 6.73 -0.45 -5.66
C PHE A 2 7.37 0.84 -6.23
N PHE A 3 8.16 0.70 -7.29
CA PHE A 3 8.93 1.78 -7.94
C PHE A 3 8.14 2.94 -8.58
N ARG A 4 6.80 2.93 -8.56
CA ARG A 4 5.94 3.91 -9.26
C ARG A 4 4.92 4.57 -8.33
N SER A 5 5.35 4.94 -7.14
CA SER A 5 4.55 5.68 -6.16
C SER A 5 5.47 6.42 -5.17
N ASP A 6 4.93 7.31 -4.36
CA ASP A 6 5.66 8.33 -3.60
C ASP A 6 6.56 7.79 -2.48
N HIS A 7 6.37 6.53 -2.07
CA HIS A 7 7.24 5.86 -1.11
C HIS A 7 8.62 5.53 -1.70
N PHE A 8 8.74 5.38 -3.03
CA PHE A 8 9.97 4.93 -3.67
C PHE A 8 11.14 5.91 -3.53
N PRO A 9 10.98 7.25 -3.74
CA PRO A 9 12.04 8.21 -3.48
C PRO A 9 12.65 8.11 -2.08
N PHE A 10 11.86 7.81 -1.04
CA PHE A 10 12.35 7.58 0.32
C PHE A 10 13.20 6.31 0.42
N ALA A 11 12.70 5.20 -0.13
CA ALA A 11 13.44 3.94 -0.14
C ALA A 11 14.78 4.06 -0.88
N LYS A 12 14.80 4.80 -2.00
CA LYS A 12 16.00 5.04 -2.82
C LYS A 12 17.13 5.72 -2.04
N VAL A 13 16.81 6.53 -1.02
CA VAL A 13 17.77 7.23 -0.16
C VAL A 13 17.90 6.61 1.23
N GLY A 14 17.47 5.35 1.39
CA GLY A 14 17.69 4.58 2.61
C GLY A 14 16.69 4.85 3.75
N ILE A 15 15.56 5.49 3.48
CA ILE A 15 14.47 5.62 4.46
C ILE A 15 13.53 4.42 4.28
N PRO A 16 13.31 3.56 5.31
CA PRO A 16 12.38 2.45 5.21
C PRO A 16 10.98 2.97 4.88
N ALA A 17 10.46 2.49 3.77
CA ALA A 17 9.18 2.93 3.22
C ALA A 17 8.40 1.72 2.71
N ILE A 18 7.09 1.77 2.91
CA ILE A 18 6.17 0.70 2.49
C ILE A 18 5.06 1.29 1.61
N SER A 19 4.43 0.41 0.83
CA SER A 19 3.18 0.70 0.14
C SER A 19 2.16 -0.34 0.58
N VAL A 20 1.08 0.12 1.19
CA VAL A 20 -0.06 -0.72 1.52
C VAL A 20 -1.00 -0.74 0.32
N ARG A 21 -1.43 -1.93 -0.08
CA ARG A 21 -2.39 -2.15 -1.18
C ARG A 21 -3.56 -2.97 -0.69
N ASN A 22 -4.68 -2.86 -1.39
CA ASN A 22 -5.86 -3.68 -1.15
C ASN A 22 -5.54 -5.17 -1.34
N GLY A 23 -6.24 -6.01 -0.60
CA GLY A 23 -6.25 -7.46 -0.82
C GLY A 23 -7.02 -7.86 -2.07
N THR A 24 -6.89 -9.14 -2.45
CA THR A 24 -7.59 -9.74 -3.60
C THR A 24 -8.73 -10.68 -3.20
N ASP A 25 -8.84 -11.02 -1.91
CA ASP A 25 -9.88 -11.91 -1.40
C ASP A 25 -11.03 -11.09 -0.83
N TYR A 26 -12.19 -11.18 -1.48
CA TYR A 26 -13.40 -10.45 -1.09
C TYR A 26 -14.39 -11.43 -0.45
N ILE A 27 -14.84 -11.10 0.77
CA ILE A 27 -15.76 -11.95 1.53
C ILE A 27 -17.06 -12.16 0.74
N GLY A 28 -17.43 -13.41 0.51
CA GLY A 28 -18.65 -13.79 -0.22
C GLY A 28 -18.56 -13.61 -1.73
N GLN A 29 -17.39 -13.31 -2.29
CA GLN A 29 -17.17 -13.15 -3.72
C GLN A 29 -16.34 -14.31 -4.30
N PRO A 30 -16.47 -14.61 -5.60
CA PRO A 30 -15.62 -15.61 -6.25
C PRO A 30 -14.17 -15.14 -6.31
N LYS A 31 -13.24 -16.09 -6.44
CA LYS A 31 -11.78 -15.86 -6.40
C LYS A 31 -11.28 -14.85 -7.44
N ASP A 32 -11.96 -14.73 -8.57
CA ASP A 32 -11.59 -13.84 -9.67
C ASP A 32 -12.26 -12.45 -9.58
N PHE A 33 -13.10 -12.21 -8.56
CA PHE A 33 -13.85 -10.97 -8.41
C PHE A 33 -12.93 -9.74 -8.37
N ALA A 34 -11.91 -9.76 -7.50
CA ALA A 34 -11.01 -8.62 -7.34
C ALA A 34 -10.28 -8.28 -8.63
N GLN A 35 -9.82 -9.29 -9.37
CA GLN A 35 -9.13 -9.10 -10.65
C GLN A 35 -10.07 -8.49 -11.69
N LYS A 36 -11.30 -9.02 -11.82
CA LYS A 36 -12.31 -8.50 -12.75
C LYS A 36 -12.67 -7.05 -12.45
N THR A 37 -12.93 -6.72 -11.20
CA THR A 37 -13.25 -5.34 -10.77
C THR A 37 -12.07 -4.40 -11.01
N PHE A 38 -10.84 -4.84 -10.69
CA PHE A 38 -9.64 -4.05 -10.94
C PHE A 38 -9.45 -3.78 -12.44
N ASP A 39 -9.57 -4.82 -13.29
CA ASP A 39 -9.36 -4.70 -14.73
C ASP A 39 -10.42 -3.83 -15.40
N GLU A 40 -11.68 -3.99 -15.01
CA GLU A 40 -12.79 -3.16 -15.50
C GLU A 40 -12.54 -1.68 -15.17
N PHE A 41 -12.27 -1.38 -13.90
CA PHE A 41 -12.04 -0.02 -13.45
C PHE A 41 -10.80 0.60 -14.10
N ASN A 42 -9.67 -0.13 -14.14
CA ASN A 42 -8.43 0.40 -14.74
C ASN A 42 -8.55 0.62 -16.24
N LYS A 43 -9.37 -0.16 -16.93
CA LYS A 43 -9.58 -0.02 -18.38
C LYS A 43 -10.51 1.14 -18.71
N ASN A 44 -11.58 1.34 -17.94
CA ASN A 44 -12.69 2.21 -18.33
C ASN A 44 -12.76 3.52 -17.54
N HIS A 45 -12.25 3.55 -16.31
CA HIS A 45 -12.49 4.62 -15.34
C HIS A 45 -11.23 5.29 -14.83
N TYR A 46 -10.15 4.55 -14.59
CA TYR A 46 -8.92 5.11 -14.03
C TYR A 46 -8.33 6.25 -14.88
N HIS A 47 -8.06 7.40 -14.25
CA HIS A 47 -7.60 8.63 -14.91
C HIS A 47 -8.56 9.18 -15.99
N GLN A 48 -9.85 8.83 -15.91
CA GLN A 48 -10.90 9.37 -16.77
C GLN A 48 -11.83 10.30 -15.97
N PRO A 49 -12.65 11.13 -16.63
CA PRO A 49 -13.66 11.94 -15.95
C PRO A 49 -14.66 11.14 -15.10
N SER A 50 -14.83 9.85 -15.39
CA SER A 50 -15.69 8.93 -14.65
C SER A 50 -15.01 8.30 -13.42
N ASP A 51 -13.75 8.67 -13.11
CA ASP A 51 -13.04 8.33 -11.87
C ASP A 51 -13.61 9.17 -10.71
N GLU A 52 -14.88 8.93 -10.39
CA GLU A 52 -15.63 9.66 -9.38
C GLU A 52 -16.26 8.72 -8.35
N PHE A 53 -16.71 9.28 -7.23
CA PHE A 53 -17.42 8.52 -6.21
C PHE A 53 -18.67 7.86 -6.79
N ARG A 54 -18.91 6.60 -6.44
CA ARG A 54 -20.12 5.87 -6.80
C ARG A 54 -20.81 5.35 -5.55
N SER A 55 -22.13 5.52 -5.50
CA SER A 55 -22.95 5.13 -4.34
C SER A 55 -23.07 3.62 -4.15
N ASP A 56 -22.69 2.83 -5.15
CA ASP A 56 -22.63 1.36 -5.09
C ASP A 56 -21.32 0.83 -4.45
N TRP A 57 -20.37 1.71 -4.11
CA TRP A 57 -19.13 1.31 -3.47
C TRP A 57 -19.34 0.85 -2.03
N ARG A 58 -18.71 -0.30 -1.72
CA ARG A 58 -18.59 -0.81 -0.36
C ARG A 58 -17.25 -0.42 0.24
N PHE A 59 -17.28 0.09 1.46
CA PHE A 59 -16.09 0.62 2.15
C PHE A 59 -15.52 -0.33 3.21
N ASP A 60 -16.08 -1.53 3.39
CA ASP A 60 -15.62 -2.49 4.39
C ASP A 60 -14.11 -2.80 4.25
N GLY A 61 -13.64 -2.98 3.01
CA GLY A 61 -12.22 -3.19 2.73
C GLY A 61 -11.35 -1.96 3.01
N LEU A 62 -11.87 -0.75 2.79
CA LEU A 62 -11.17 0.49 3.12
C LEU A 62 -11.02 0.63 4.64
N VAL A 63 -12.05 0.29 5.42
CA VAL A 63 -11.98 0.28 6.88
C VAL A 63 -10.86 -0.65 7.36
N GLN A 64 -10.80 -1.88 6.85
CA GLN A 64 -9.72 -2.81 7.19
C GLN A 64 -8.33 -2.28 6.81
N MET A 65 -8.21 -1.66 5.63
CA MET A 65 -6.95 -1.03 5.21
C MET A 65 -6.52 0.11 6.14
N VAL A 66 -7.47 0.93 6.60
CA VAL A 66 -7.20 2.01 7.57
C VAL A 66 -6.77 1.43 8.91
N GLU A 67 -7.46 0.42 9.43
CA GLU A 67 -7.11 -0.25 10.69
C GLU A 67 -5.68 -0.80 10.66
N VAL A 68 -5.32 -1.52 9.59
CA VAL A 68 -3.97 -2.08 9.42
C VAL A 68 -2.93 -0.98 9.27
N SER A 69 -3.19 0.04 8.44
CA SER A 69 -2.24 1.14 8.21
C SER A 69 -2.02 1.96 9.47
N PHE A 70 -3.08 2.22 10.25
CA PHE A 70 -3.01 2.89 11.53
C PHE A 70 -2.22 2.08 12.55
N ALA A 71 -2.50 0.77 12.66
CA ALA A 71 -1.76 -0.11 13.56
C ALA A 71 -0.27 -0.18 13.21
N ILE A 72 0.09 -0.19 11.92
CA ILE A 72 1.48 -0.09 11.49
C ILE A 72 2.06 1.25 11.93
N GLY A 73 1.41 2.37 11.62
CA GLY A 73 1.86 3.72 11.98
C GLY A 73 2.11 3.86 13.48
N LEU A 74 1.18 3.39 14.32
CA LEU A 74 1.30 3.41 15.77
C LEU A 74 2.48 2.57 16.26
N LYS A 75 2.63 1.34 15.75
CA LYS A 75 3.78 0.48 16.10
C LYS A 75 5.12 1.10 15.71
N VAL A 76 5.18 1.82 14.59
CA VAL A 76 6.40 2.51 14.16
C VAL A 76 6.67 3.73 15.03
N ALA A 77 5.64 4.50 15.38
CA ALA A 77 5.76 5.67 16.25
C ALA A 77 6.21 5.31 17.67
N ASP A 78 5.71 4.18 18.20
CA ASP A 78 6.04 3.68 19.54
C ASP A 78 7.33 2.84 19.58
N ALA A 79 8.01 2.65 18.44
CA ALA A 79 9.21 1.82 18.38
C ALA A 79 10.35 2.46 19.21
N PRO A 80 11.09 1.69 20.04
CA PRO A 80 12.15 2.22 20.88
C PRO A 80 13.36 2.73 20.09
N MET A 81 13.46 2.36 18.81
CA MET A 81 14.51 2.76 17.89
C MET A 81 13.92 3.01 16.51
N MET A 82 14.56 3.90 15.75
CA MET A 82 14.23 4.12 14.35
C MET A 82 14.35 2.82 13.56
N LEU A 83 13.32 2.49 12.78
CA LEU A 83 13.32 1.29 11.94
C LEU A 83 14.51 1.29 10.97
N ARG A 84 14.99 0.09 10.65
CA ARG A 84 16.07 -0.12 9.67
C ARG A 84 15.70 -1.24 8.72
N TYR A 85 16.34 -1.23 7.56
CA TYR A 85 16.28 -2.37 6.66
C TYR A 85 16.98 -3.57 7.27
N ASN A 86 16.48 -4.77 6.97
CA ASN A 86 17.26 -5.99 7.17
C ASN A 86 18.45 -5.98 6.21
N SER A 87 19.54 -6.66 6.57
CA SER A 87 20.74 -6.74 5.72
C SER A 87 20.49 -7.37 4.34
N THR A 88 19.41 -8.14 4.20
CA THR A 88 18.99 -8.79 2.95
C THR A 88 18.04 -7.95 2.09
N ASP A 89 17.55 -6.82 2.60
CA ASP A 89 16.58 -6.00 1.88
C ASP A 89 17.24 -5.28 0.70
N GLU A 90 16.48 -5.08 -0.38
CA GLU A 90 16.94 -4.47 -1.64
C GLU A 90 17.61 -3.10 -1.45
N PHE A 91 17.10 -2.29 -0.52
CA PHE A 91 17.58 -0.92 -0.25
C PHE A 91 18.51 -0.81 0.97
N SER A 92 18.90 -1.93 1.58
CA SER A 92 19.76 -1.94 2.78
C SER A 92 21.06 -1.16 2.60
N LYS A 93 21.68 -1.25 1.42
CA LYS A 93 22.92 -0.53 1.08
C LYS A 93 22.76 0.99 0.98
N ALA A 94 21.54 1.48 0.76
CA ALA A 94 21.25 2.91 0.69
C ALA A 94 21.13 3.57 2.08
N GLN A 95 21.28 2.79 3.16
CA GLN A 95 21.15 3.25 4.55
C GLN A 95 22.50 3.32 5.31
N PRO A 96 23.60 3.87 4.76
CA PRO A 96 24.84 3.98 5.51
C PRO A 96 24.70 5.06 6.59
N ASN A 97 25.13 4.75 7.82
CA ASN A 97 25.28 5.70 8.94
C ASN A 97 23.99 6.20 9.61
N ARG A 98 22.84 5.52 9.48
CA ARG A 98 21.69 5.81 10.34
C ARG A 98 22.05 5.42 11.78
N LYS A 99 22.24 6.41 12.65
CA LYS A 99 22.49 6.20 14.09
C LYS A 99 21.25 5.65 14.80
#